data_AF-A0A519H1N0-F1
#
_entry.id   AF-A0A519H1N0-F1
#
_cell.length_a   1.000
_cell.length_b   1.000
_cell.length_c   1.000
_cell.angle_alpha   90.00
_cell.angle_beta   90.00
_cell.angle_gamma   90.00
#
_symmetry.space_group_name_H-M   'P 1'
#
loop_
_entity.id
_entity.type
_entity.pdbx_description
1 polymer ?
#
loop_
_entity_poly.entity_id
_entity_poly.type
_entity_poly.pdbx_seq_one_letter_code
_entity_poly.pdbx_strand_id
1 'polypeptide(L)' 'MEHVVTVLFAIQALAGVVLMVAWWRRGKHGVGTLVAHVVPNTTALALWVLFTVFGNVWWAWGSYFALNIGTAFGDK' A
#
# COMPACT_ATOMS: atom_id res chain seq x y z
N MET A 1 17.13 -0.02 10.31
CA MET A 1 16.27 0.83 9.45
C MET A 1 15.34 -0.02 8.59
N GLU A 2 15.85 -1.01 7.87
CA GLU A 2 15.06 -1.84 6.95
C GLU A 2 13.83 -2.51 7.58
N HIS A 3 14.00 -3.14 8.76
CA HIS A 3 12.88 -3.76 9.47
C HIS A 3 11.80 -2.76 9.93
N VAL A 4 12.17 -1.51 10.23
CA VAL A 4 11.20 -0.47 10.62
C VAL A 4 10.31 -0.10 9.44
N VAL A 5 10.91 0.06 8.26
CA VAL A 5 10.16 0.39 7.03
C VAL A 5 9.22 -0.76 6.65
N THR A 6 9.67 -2.01 6.74
CA THR A 6 8.82 -3.18 6.49
C THR A 6 7.64 -3.25 7.46
N VAL A 7 7.86 -2.95 8.74
CA VAL A 7 6.78 -2.89 9.75
C VAL A 7 5.78 -1.78 9.42
N LEU A 8 6.24 -0.60 9.01
CA LEU A 8 5.36 0.50 8.61
C LEU A 8 4.50 0.12 7.39
N PHE A 9 5.08 -0.52 6.38
CA PHE A 9 4.31 -1.04 5.24
C PHE A 9 3.28 -2.09 5.67
N ALA A 10 3.63 -2.98 6.60
CA ALA A 10 2.70 -3.98 7.11
C ALA A 10 1.52 -3.33 7.85
N ILE A 11 1.77 -2.31 8.67
CA ILE A 11 0.72 -1.52 9.34
C ILE A 11 -0.19 -0.84 8.30
N GLN A 12 0.39 -0.23 7.27
CA GLN A 12 -0.36 0.42 6.19
C GLN A 12 -1.24 -0.58 5.42
N ALA A 13 -0.71 -1.77 5.13
CA ALA A 13 -1.45 -2.84 4.46
C ALA A 13 -2.60 -3.36 5.34
N LEU A 14 -2.39 -3.55 6.64
CA LEU A 14 -3.43 -3.93 7.59
C LEU A 14 -4.55 -2.90 7.67
N ALA A 15 -4.22 -1.61 7.71
CA ALA A 15 -5.20 -0.54 7.67
C ALA A 15 -6.04 -0.59 6.38
N GLY A 16 -5.40 -0.85 5.22
CA GLY A 16 -6.10 -1.07 3.95
C GLY A 16 -7.07 -2.26 3.99
N VAL A 17 -6.67 -3.38 4.60
CA VAL A 17 -7.54 -4.55 4.77
C VAL A 17 -8.75 -4.22 5.67
N VAL A 18 -8.53 -3.51 6.78
CA VAL A 18 -9.61 -3.09 7.68
C VAL A 18 -10.62 -2.19 6.95
N LEU A 19 -10.13 -1.23 6.17
CA LEU A 19 -10.98 -0.37 5.33
C LEU A 19 -11.77 -1.18 4.30
N MET A 20 -11.15 -2.19 3.70
CA MET A 20 -11.81 -3.07 2.72
C MET A 20 -12.92 -3.91 3.35
N VAL A 21 -12.69 -4.45 4.56
CA VAL A 21 -13.71 -5.18 5.33
C VAL A 21 -14.84 -4.25 5.76
N ALA A 22 -14.52 -3.03 6.20
CA ALA A 22 -15.53 -2.04 6.57
C ALA A 22 -16.38 -1.59 5.37
N TRP A 23 -15.75 -1.36 4.21
CA TRP A 23 -16.41 -1.04 2.95
C TRP A 23 -17.36 -2.16 2.51
N TRP A 24 -16.91 -3.41 2.58
CA TRP A 24 -17.74 -4.59 2.27
C TRP A 24 -18.99 -4.65 3.15
N ARG A 25 -18.85 -4.31 4.44
CA ARG A 25 -19.95 -4.33 5.42
C ARG A 25 -20.94 -3.16 5.29
N ARG A 26 -20.53 -2.00 4.75
CA ARG A 26 -21.34 -0.76 4.74
C ARG A 26 -22.01 -0.42 3.40
N GLY A 27 -22.13 -1.37 2.48
CA GLY A 27 -22.97 -1.18 1.28
C GLY A 27 -22.24 -0.61 0.05
N LYS A 28 -20.93 -0.84 -0.06
CA LYS A 28 -20.14 -0.67 -1.29
C LYS A 28 -20.00 0.76 -1.87
N HIS A 29 -20.45 1.81 -1.20
CA HIS A 29 -20.15 3.19 -1.62
C HIS A 29 -18.65 3.51 -1.45
N GLY A 30 -18.06 4.25 -2.40
CA GLY A 30 -16.65 4.67 -2.32
C GLY A 30 -15.62 3.62 -2.80
N VAL A 31 -16.01 2.67 -3.66
CA VAL A 31 -15.09 1.68 -4.28
C VAL A 31 -13.83 2.33 -4.87
N GLY A 32 -14.00 3.44 -5.61
CA GLY A 32 -12.88 4.10 -6.27
C GLY A 32 -11.80 4.53 -5.28
N THR A 33 -12.20 5.14 -4.17
CA THR A 33 -11.30 5.57 -3.09
C THR A 33 -10.62 4.38 -2.42
N LEU A 34 -11.36 3.29 -2.20
CA LEU A 34 -10.80 2.06 -1.62
C LEU A 34 -9.73 1.46 -2.54
N VAL A 35 -10.04 1.29 -3.83
CA VAL A 35 -9.11 0.71 -4.82
C VAL A 35 -7.88 1.61 -4.97
N ALA A 36 -8.08 2.94 -5.02
CA ALA A 36 -7.01 3.93 -5.12
C ALA A 36 -6.06 3.93 -3.91
N HIS A 37 -6.47 3.41 -2.75
CA HIS A 37 -5.59 3.26 -1.59
C HIS A 37 -5.00 1.85 -1.46
N VAL A 38 -5.84 0.82 -1.60
CA VAL A 38 -5.45 -0.56 -1.29
C VAL A 38 -4.47 -1.08 -2.34
N VAL A 39 -4.73 -0.85 -3.63
CA VAL A 39 -3.89 -1.36 -4.73
C VAL A 39 -2.47 -0.78 -4.69
N PRO A 40 -2.27 0.55 -4.65
CA PRO A 40 -0.91 1.09 -4.61
C PRO A 40 -0.16 0.73 -3.32
N ASN A 41 -0.83 0.71 -2.15
CA ASN A 41 -0.16 0.33 -0.89
C ASN A 41 0.27 -1.14 -0.87
N THR A 42 -0.57 -2.06 -1.35
CA THR A 42 -0.21 -3.49 -1.43
C THR A 42 0.88 -3.73 -2.46
N THR A 43 0.82 -3.05 -3.61
CA THR A 43 1.88 -3.08 -4.62
C THR A 43 3.20 -2.56 -4.06
N ALA A 44 3.18 -1.44 -3.33
CA ALA A 44 4.37 -0.86 -2.73
C ALA A 44 5.00 -1.76 -1.67
N LEU A 45 4.20 -2.41 -0.83
CA LEU A 45 4.68 -3.41 0.14
C LEU A 45 5.34 -4.59 -0.59
N ALA A 46 4.72 -5.14 -1.65
CA ALA A 46 5.30 -6.25 -2.39
C ALA A 46 6.66 -5.86 -3.01
N LEU A 47 6.75 -4.67 -3.60
CA LEU A 47 7.99 -4.14 -4.15
C LEU A 47 9.05 -3.91 -3.07
N TRP A 48 8.66 -3.44 -1.88
CA TRP A 48 9.57 -3.29 -0.74
C TRP A 48 10.12 -4.65 -0.28
N VAL A 49 9.26 -5.68 -0.18
CA VAL A 49 9.69 -7.04 0.17
C VAL A 49 10.67 -7.58 -0.88
N LEU A 50 10.41 -7.37 -2.18
CA LEU A 50 11.35 -7.75 -3.24
C LEU A 50 12.69 -7.02 -3.11
N PHE A 51 12.69 -5.73 -2.75
CA PHE A 51 13.92 -4.99 -2.46
C PHE A 51 14.72 -5.65 -1.33
N THR A 52 14.09 -5.94 -0.19
CA THR A 52 14.75 -6.58 0.95
C THR A 52 15.26 -7.98 0.64
N VAL A 53 14.53 -8.76 -0.17
CA VAL A 53 14.93 -10.13 -0.54
C VAL A 53 16.07 -10.15 -1.55
N PHE A 54 16.03 -9.27 -2.56
CA PHE A 54 16.97 -9.31 -3.70
C PHE A 54 18.08 -8.25 -3.64
N GLY A 55 17.99 -7.27 -2.76
CA GLY A 55 18.94 -6.15 -2.64
C GLY A 55 18.97 -5.20 -3.84
N ASN A 56 18.06 -5.37 -4.82
CA ASN A 56 18.04 -4.56 -6.03
C ASN A 56 17.25 -3.27 -5.83
N VAL A 57 17.95 -2.14 -5.89
CA VAL A 57 17.40 -0.79 -5.65
C VAL A 57 16.21 -0.42 -6.57
N TRP A 58 16.08 -1.04 -7.74
CA TRP A 58 14.95 -0.80 -8.63
C TRP A 58 13.60 -1.14 -7.99
N TRP A 59 13.56 -2.17 -7.13
CA TRP A 59 12.37 -2.53 -6.37
C TRP A 59 11.99 -1.47 -5.33
N ALA A 60 12.98 -0.85 -4.69
CA ALA A 60 12.76 0.26 -3.76
C ALA A 60 12.20 1.49 -4.48
N TRP A 61 12.73 1.83 -5.66
CA TRP A 61 12.20 2.92 -6.49
C TRP A 61 10.76 2.65 -6.93
N GLY A 62 10.47 1.42 -7.39
CA GLY A 62 9.11 1.02 -7.73
C GLY A 62 8.14 1.15 -6.54
N SER A 63 8.57 0.71 -5.35
CA SER A 63 7.79 0.85 -4.11
C SER A 63 7.47 2.31 -3.80
N TYR A 64 8.47 3.18 -3.93
CA TYR A 64 8.31 4.62 -3.73
C TYR A 64 7.33 5.25 -4.72
N PHE A 65 7.41 4.92 -6.01
CA PHE A 65 6.45 5.41 -7.01
C PHE A 65 5.02 4.93 -6.72
N ALA A 66 4.85 3.66 -6.38
CA ALA A 66 3.55 3.09 -6.05
C ALA A 66 2.91 3.79 -4.84
N LEU A 67 3.69 4.10 -3.80
CA LEU A 67 3.22 4.89 -2.66
C LEU A 67 2.73 6.26 -3.09
N ASN A 68 3.54 7.03 -3.83
CA ASN A 68 3.19 8.39 -4.24
C ASN A 68 1.90 8.46 -5.08
N ILE A 69 1.68 7.46 -5.94
CA ILE A 69 0.44 7.32 -6.69
C ILE A 69 -0.73 7.15 -5.71
N GLY A 70 -0.62 6.23 -4.76
CA GLY A 70 -1.68 5.99 -3.77
C GLY A 70 -2.03 7.22 -2.93
N THR A 71 -1.03 7.97 -2.48
CA THR A 71 -1.25 9.20 -1.69
C THR A 71 -1.94 10.29 -2.50
N ALA A 72 -1.59 10.45 -3.79
CA ALA A 72 -2.14 11.50 -4.63
C ALA A 72 -3.64 11.35 -4.94
N PHE A 73 -4.18 10.13 -4.92
CA PHE A 73 -5.59 9.85 -5.24
C PHE A 73 -6.49 9.74 -4.00
N GLY A 74 -5.93 9.82 -2.80
CA GLY A 74 -6.66 9.54 -1.56
C GLY A 74 -7.29 10.73 -0.84
N ASP A 75 -6.71 11.93 -1.01
CA ASP A 75 -7.10 13.14 -0.29
C ASP A 75 -8.13 13.98 -1.08
N LYS A 76 -9.35 13.48 -1.23
CA LYS A 76 -10.49 14.28 -1.71
C LYS A 76 -11.65 14.26 -0.73
#